data_AF-A0A1B7MH83-F1
#
_entry.id   AF-A0A1B7MH83-F1
#
_cell.length_a   1.000
_cell.length_b   1.000
_cell.length_c   1.000
_cell.angle_alpha   90.00
_cell.angle_beta   90.00
_cell.angle_gamma   90.00
#
_symmetry.space_group_name_H-M   'P 1'
#
loop_
_entity.id
_entity.type
_entity.pdbx_description
1 polymer ?
#
loop_
_entity_poly.entity_id
_entity_poly.type
_entity_poly.pdbx_seq_one_letter_code
_entity_poly.pdbx_strand_id
1 'polypeptide(L)'
;MNRTKAVQLAGGKGQKSIKRRQLPITPAYSFTDYRSQGQTVANSIIDIGTPPTGGLTSFNMYVALSRDHGRSNIRLLRDFDEN
;
A
#
# COMPACT_ATOMS: atom_id res chain seq x y z
N MET A 1 -13.76 5.40 14.78
CA MET A 1 -12.42 5.48 15.42
C MET A 1 -11.87 6.88 15.30
N ASN A 2 -11.32 7.46 16.37
CA ASN A 2 -10.80 8.84 16.38
C ASN A 2 -9.28 8.83 16.24
N ARG A 3 -8.74 9.36 15.13
CA ARG A 3 -7.29 9.55 14.95
C ARG A 3 -6.95 11.03 15.06
N THR A 4 -5.90 11.33 15.80
CA THR A 4 -5.39 12.69 16.00
C THR A 4 -4.01 12.80 15.36
N LYS A 5 -3.81 13.78 14.46
CA LYS A 5 -2.49 14.07 13.87
C LYS A 5 -2.14 15.52 14.15
N ALA A 6 -0.94 15.75 14.66
CA ALA A 6 -0.40 17.08 14.79
C ALA A 6 0.17 17.56 13.44
N VAL A 7 -0.17 18.78 13.05
CA VAL A 7 0.24 19.41 11.79
C VAL A 7 0.89 20.75 12.11
N GLN A 8 2.01 21.01 11.46
CA GLN A 8 2.73 22.27 11.60
C GLN A 8 2.06 23.34 10.74
N LEU A 9 1.89 24.54 11.28
CA LEU A 9 1.30 25.65 10.55
C LEU A 9 2.31 26.22 9.54
N ALA A 10 1.80 26.65 8.38
CA ALA A 10 2.62 27.35 7.40
C ALA A 10 3.24 28.61 8.04
N GLY A 11 4.57 28.75 7.90
CA GLY A 11 5.35 29.83 8.55
C GLY A 11 5.97 29.44 9.91
N GLY A 12 5.94 28.17 10.31
CA GLY A 12 6.68 27.65 11.48
C GLY A 12 6.15 28.07 12.85
N LYS A 13 5.18 28.99 12.89
CA LYS A 13 4.59 29.51 14.13
C LYS A 13 3.45 28.61 14.63
N GLY A 14 3.83 27.48 15.24
CA GLY A 14 2.94 26.66 16.07
C GLY A 14 2.45 25.36 15.45
N GLN A 15 1.85 24.52 16.30
CA GLN A 15 1.37 23.18 15.98
C GLN A 15 -0.15 23.14 16.21
N LYS A 16 -0.93 22.69 15.22
CA LYS A 16 -2.37 22.41 15.38
C LYS A 16 -2.63 20.92 15.32
N SER A 17 -3.53 20.45 16.18
CA SER A 17 -3.94 19.06 16.23
C SER A 17 -5.25 18.87 15.46
N ILE A 18 -5.28 17.94 14.51
CA ILE A 18 -6.46 17.64 13.69
C ILE A 18 -7.01 16.28 14.14
N LYS A 19 -8.31 16.23 14.47
CA LYS A 19 -9.04 15.01 14.80
C LYS A 19 -9.86 14.54 13.60
N ARG A 20 -9.79 13.26 13.25
CA ARG A 20 -10.62 12.62 12.22
C ARG A 20 -11.56 11.63 12.88
N ARG A 21 -12.87 11.77 12.61
CA ARG A 21 -13.91 10.80 12.97
C ARG A 21 -14.40 10.11 11.70
N GLN A 22 -14.15 8.82 11.61
CA GLN A 22 -14.58 7.97 10.49
C GLN A 22 -14.80 6.54 10.96
N LEU A 23 -15.62 5.77 10.22
CA LEU A 23 -15.72 4.32 10.40
C LEU A 23 -14.33 3.68 10.17
N PRO A 24 -13.89 2.71 10.99
CA PRO A 24 -12.56 2.10 10.86
C PRO A 24 -12.53 1.05 9.75
N ILE A 25 -13.07 1.37 8.57
CA ILE A 25 -13.17 0.47 7.43
C ILE A 25 -12.65 1.15 6.17
N THR A 26 -12.11 0.35 5.26
CA THR A 26 -11.70 0.77 3.91
C THR A 26 -12.04 -0.37 2.96
N PRO A 27 -12.45 -0.09 1.70
CA PRO A 27 -12.46 -1.11 0.66
C PRO A 27 -11.07 -1.76 0.57
N ALA A 28 -11.04 -3.08 0.43
CA ALA A 28 -9.81 -3.88 0.50
C ALA A 28 -9.75 -4.99 -0.56
N TYR A 29 -10.53 -4.89 -1.64
CA TYR A 29 -10.35 -5.78 -2.81
C TYR A 29 -9.01 -5.52 -3.51
N SER A 30 -8.54 -4.27 -3.48
CA SER A 30 -7.18 -3.89 -3.86
C SER A 30 -6.57 -3.05 -2.74
N PHE A 31 -5.30 -3.25 -2.48
CA PHE A 31 -4.54 -2.52 -1.48
C PHE A 31 -3.07 -2.49 -1.88
N THR A 32 -2.34 -1.53 -1.35
CA THR A 32 -0.91 -1.39 -1.63
C THR A 32 -0.11 -2.50 -0.97
N ASP A 33 1.07 -2.77 -1.51
CA ASP A 33 2.09 -3.64 -0.93
C ASP A 33 2.37 -3.29 0.56
N TYR A 34 2.44 -2.00 0.89
CA TYR A 34 2.59 -1.53 2.28
C TYR A 34 1.45 -1.97 3.20
N ARG A 35 0.22 -2.02 2.67
CA ARG A 35 -0.96 -2.47 3.43
C ARG A 35 -1.05 -3.99 3.51
N SER A 36 -0.48 -4.69 2.53
CA SER A 36 -0.37 -6.16 2.48
C SER A 36 0.65 -6.72 3.47
N GLN A 37 1.59 -5.89 3.91
CA GLN A 37 2.72 -6.34 4.72
C GLN A 37 2.26 -7.05 6.00
N GLY A 38 2.79 -8.25 6.22
CA GLY A 38 2.44 -9.07 7.38
C GLY A 38 1.13 -9.84 7.26
N GLN A 39 0.46 -9.79 6.11
CA GLN A 39 -0.74 -10.59 5.83
C GLN A 39 -0.41 -11.78 4.93
N THR A 40 -1.15 -12.87 5.08
CA THR A 40 -1.19 -13.97 4.11
C THR A 40 -2.45 -13.82 3.27
N VAL A 41 -2.30 -13.78 1.95
CA VAL A 41 -3.37 -13.64 0.96
C VAL A 41 -3.36 -14.92 0.11
N ALA A 42 -4.47 -15.65 0.09
CA ALA A 42 -4.50 -17.00 -0.49
C ALA A 42 -4.50 -17.04 -2.03
N ASN A 43 -4.97 -15.98 -2.69
CA ASN A 43 -4.90 -15.80 -4.13
C ASN A 43 -4.73 -14.30 -4.41
N SER A 44 -3.75 -13.93 -5.21
CA SER A 44 -3.40 -12.53 -5.43
C SER A 44 -3.10 -12.21 -6.89
N ILE A 45 -3.53 -11.02 -7.31
CA ILE A 45 -3.13 -10.40 -8.58
C ILE A 45 -2.24 -9.20 -8.22
N ILE A 46 -1.00 -9.20 -8.70
CA ILE A 46 0.00 -8.19 -8.38
C ILE A 46 0.20 -7.28 -9.59
N ASP A 47 0.00 -5.98 -9.40
CA ASP A 47 0.36 -4.97 -10.40
C ASP A 47 1.84 -4.62 -10.26
N ILE A 48 2.61 -4.87 -11.31
CA ILE A 48 4.05 -4.55 -11.40
C ILE A 48 4.33 -3.32 -12.26
N GLY A 49 3.29 -2.59 -12.67
CA GLY A 49 3.47 -1.32 -13.37
C GLY A 49 4.07 -0.24 -12.47
N THR A 50 4.84 0.67 -13.07
CA THR A 50 5.35 1.85 -12.37
C THR A 50 4.18 2.68 -11.82
N PRO A 51 4.15 2.99 -10.50
CA PRO A 51 3.06 3.77 -9.91
C PRO A 51 3.09 5.23 -10.40
N PRO A 52 1.95 5.96 -10.40
CA PRO A 52 1.89 7.36 -10.83
C PRO A 52 2.80 8.31 -10.03
N THR A 53 3.13 7.93 -8.79
CA THR A 53 4.07 8.63 -7.91
C THR A 53 4.94 7.61 -7.16
N GLY A 54 6.22 7.95 -6.96
CA GLY A 54 7.20 7.03 -6.38
C GLY A 54 7.80 6.10 -7.44
N GLY A 55 8.31 4.95 -7.00
CA GLY A 55 8.87 3.93 -7.88
C GLY A 55 8.59 2.54 -7.35
N LEU A 56 8.59 1.55 -8.24
CA LEU A 56 8.51 0.15 -7.85
C LEU A 56 9.92 -0.36 -7.57
N THR A 57 10.22 -0.68 -6.31
CA THR A 57 11.51 -1.31 -5.97
C THR A 57 11.37 -2.83 -5.93
N SER A 58 12.47 -3.56 -6.11
CA SER A 58 12.50 -5.02 -5.93
C SER A 58 12.02 -5.45 -4.54
N PHE A 59 12.21 -4.60 -3.52
CA PHE A 59 11.70 -4.85 -2.17
C PHE A 59 10.17 -4.80 -2.10
N ASN A 60 9.54 -3.80 -2.73
CA ASN A 60 8.09 -3.71 -2.82
C ASN A 60 7.51 -4.94 -3.53
N MET A 61 8.16 -5.37 -4.62
CA MET A 61 7.75 -6.56 -5.37
C MET A 61 7.88 -7.84 -4.54
N TYR A 62 8.98 -7.98 -3.78
CA TYR A 62 9.15 -9.10 -2.84
C TYR A 62 8.07 -9.12 -1.76
N VAL A 63 7.73 -7.98 -1.18
CA VAL A 63 6.65 -7.89 -0.18
C VAL A 63 5.34 -8.38 -0.78
N ALA A 64 4.97 -7.92 -1.99
CA ALA A 64 3.74 -8.34 -2.66
C ALA A 64 3.73 -9.84 -3.01
N LEU A 65 4.82 -10.37 -3.56
CA LEU A 65 4.93 -11.79 -3.96
C LEU A 65 4.92 -12.74 -2.76
N SER A 66 5.50 -12.31 -1.64
CA SER A 66 5.60 -13.13 -0.42
C SER A 66 4.30 -13.22 0.39
N ARG A 67 3.19 -12.64 -0.10
CA ARG A 67 1.89 -12.72 0.60
C ARG A 67 1.18 -14.04 0.37
N ASP A 68 1.56 -14.81 -0.65
CA ASP A 68 0.89 -16.04 -1.05
C ASP A 68 1.83 -17.26 -0.97
N HIS A 69 1.22 -18.45 -0.90
CA HIS A 69 1.90 -19.73 -0.85
C HIS A 69 1.94 -20.38 -2.25
N GLY A 70 2.82 -19.87 -3.11
CA GLY A 70 3.20 -20.54 -4.35
C GLY A 70 2.70 -19.89 -5.64
N ARG A 71 3.39 -20.21 -6.73
CA ARG A 71 3.19 -19.57 -8.05
C ARG A 71 1.78 -19.78 -8.63
N SER A 72 1.09 -20.88 -8.28
CA SER A 72 -0.26 -21.16 -8.79
C SER A 72 -1.29 -20.13 -8.38
N ASN A 73 -1.07 -19.45 -7.25
CA ASN A 73 -2.01 -18.54 -6.62
C ASN A 73 -1.70 -17.07 -6.93
N ILE A 74 -0.54 -16.82 -7.56
CA ILE A 74 -0.05 -15.49 -7.92
C ILE A 74 -0.26 -15.26 -9.41
N ARG A 75 -0.91 -14.14 -9.76
CA ARG A 75 -0.99 -13.63 -11.13
C ARG A 75 -0.34 -12.26 -11.20
N LEU A 76 0.34 -11.97 -12.30
CA LEU A 76 0.81 -10.61 -12.60
C LEU A 76 -0.26 -9.93 -13.46
N LEU A 77 -0.57 -8.66 -13.14
CA LEU A 77 -1.54 -7.87 -13.91
C LEU A 77 -0.97 -7.41 -15.25
N ARG A 78 0.35 -7.25 -15.32
CA ARG A 78 1.09 -6.76 -16.49
C ARG A 78 2.33 -7.62 -16.66
N ASP A 79 2.83 -7.68 -17.90
CA ASP A 79 4.12 -8.30 -18.20
C ASP A 79 5.28 -7.43 -17.73
N PHE A 80 6.48 -8.04 -17.70
CA PHE A 80 7.72 -7.30 -17.48
C PHE A 80 8.01 -6.41 -18.69
N ASP A 81 8.63 -5.24 -18.45
CA ASP A 81 9.08 -4.38 -19.53
C ASP A 81 10.09 -5.12 -20.42
N GLU A 82 9.95 -5.00 -21.74
CA GLU A 82 10.91 -5.51 -22.71
C GLU A 82 12.17 -4.63 -22.63
N ASN A 83 13.32 -5.24 -22.31
CA ASN A 83 14.61 -4.56 -22.25
C ASN A 83 15.04 -4.01 -23.61
#